data_AF-A0A7J9RMG4-F1
#
_entry.id   AF-A0A7J9RMG4-F1
#
_cell.length_a   1.000
_cell.length_b   1.000
_cell.length_c   1.000
_cell.angle_alpha   90.00
_cell.angle_beta   90.00
_cell.angle_gamma   90.00
#
_symmetry.space_group_name_H-M   'P 1'
#
loop_
_entity.id
_entity.type
_entity.pdbx_description
1 polymer ?
#
loop_
_entity_poly.entity_id
_entity_poly.type
_entity_poly.pdbx_seq_one_letter_code
_entity_poly.pdbx_strand_id
1 'polypeptide(L)' 'FVGRLKEMLAESEWKDVEELVLVLDEVISEYNDAPHQGLDGLSPDEYGRRLMCVVSD' A
#
# COMPACT_ATOMS: atom_id res chain seq x y z
N PHE A 1 2.52 3.12 9.99
CA PHE A 1 1.87 2.22 9.01
C PHE A 1 0.48 2.74 8.61
N VAL A 2 -0.54 2.69 9.48
CA VAL A 2 -1.93 3.08 9.11
C VAL A 2 -2.12 4.59 8.85
N GLY A 3 -1.25 5.46 9.39
CA GLY A 3 -1.36 6.92 9.22
C GLY A 3 -1.33 7.37 7.76
N ARG A 4 -0.32 6.94 6.99
CA ARG A 4 -0.18 7.30 5.57
C ARG A 4 -1.38 6.85 4.73
N LEU A 5 -1.89 5.64 4.97
CA LEU A 5 -3.08 5.14 4.29
C LEU A 5 -4.31 6.03 4.57
N LYS A 6 -4.50 6.45 5.82
CA LYS A 6 -5.60 7.35 6.20
C LYS A 6 -5.47 8.73 5.56
N GLU A 7 -4.25 9.25 5.44
CA GLU A 7 -3.98 10.52 4.75
C GLU A 7 -4.34 10.43 3.27
N MET A 8 -3.88 9.39 2.57
CA MET A 8 -4.20 9.18 1.15
C MET A 8 -5.71 9.05 0.91
N LEU A 9 -6.42 8.32 1.77
CA LEU A 9 -7.88 8.21 1.68
C LEU A 9 -8.60 9.53 1.99
N ALA A 10 -8.04 10.36 2.89
CA ALA A 10 -8.62 11.66 3.22
C ALA A 10 -8.42 12.70 2.10
N GLU A 11 -7.37 12.53 1.28
CA GLU A 11 -7.09 13.35 0.10
C GLU A 11 -7.86 12.89 -1.15
N SER A 12 -8.53 11.74 -1.08
CA SER A 12 -9.29 11.16 -2.19
C SER A 12 -10.78 11.48 -2.10
N GLU A 13 -11.42 11.63 -3.26
CA GLU A 13 -12.88 11.79 -3.37
C GLU A 13 -13.46 10.73 -4.31
N TRP A 14 -14.67 10.27 -4.00
CA TRP A 14 -15.44 9.34 -4.83
C TRP A 14 -16.94 9.61 -4.67
N LYS A 15 -17.72 9.34 -5.71
CA LYS A 15 -19.16 9.64 -5.75
C LYS A 15 -20.04 8.40 -5.58
N ASP A 16 -19.53 7.25 -6.00
CA ASP A 16 -20.23 5.98 -5.95
C ASP A 16 -19.27 4.83 -5.63
N VAL A 17 -19.82 3.62 -5.62
CA VAL A 17 -19.08 2.40 -5.27
C VAL A 17 -18.06 2.04 -6.35
N GLU A 18 -18.34 2.35 -7.62
CA GLU A 18 -17.45 2.04 -8.73
C GLU A 18 -16.21 2.94 -8.69
N GLU A 19 -16.39 4.24 -8.45
CA GLU A 19 -15.29 5.18 -8.21
C GLU A 19 -14.50 4.82 -6.95
N LEU A 20 -15.18 4.40 -5.87
CA LEU A 20 -14.49 3.94 -4.65
C LEU A 20 -13.56 2.75 -4.93
N VAL A 21 -13.98 1.79 -5.75
CA VAL A 21 -13.14 0.63 -6.09
C VAL A 21 -11.87 1.07 -6.83
N LEU A 22 -11.99 2.03 -7.75
CA LEU A 22 -10.84 2.58 -8.48
C LEU A 22 -9.88 3.34 -7.56
N VAL A 23 -10.41 4.20 -6.69
CA VAL A 23 -9.61 4.94 -5.70
C VAL A 23 -8.89 3.98 -4.75
N LEU A 24 -9.56 2.93 -4.30
CA LEU A 24 -8.93 1.94 -3.42
C LEU A 24 -7.81 1.17 -4.13
N ASP A 25 -7.99 0.81 -5.40
CA ASP A 25 -6.95 0.13 -6.18
C ASP A 25 -5.69 1.00 -6.30
N GLU A 26 -5.87 2.29 -6.64
CA GLU A 26 -4.77 3.26 -6.73
C GLU A 26 -4.08 3.47 -5.37
N VAL A 27 -4.85 3.74 -4.31
CA VAL A 27 -4.31 3.99 -2.97
C VAL A 27 -3.55 2.77 -2.44
N ILE A 28 -4.09 1.56 -2.63
CA ILE A 28 -3.42 0.32 -2.19
C ILE A 28 -2.14 0.10 -3.00
N SER A 29 -2.17 0.32 -4.32
CA SER A 29 -0.99 0.18 -5.18
C SER A 29 0.12 1.13 -4.75
N GLU A 30 -0.15 2.43 -4.58
CA GLU A 30 0.86 3.40 -4.16
C GLU A 30 1.37 3.10 -2.74
N TYR A 31 0.48 2.74 -1.82
CA TYR A 31 0.85 2.39 -0.45
C TYR A 31 1.81 1.18 -0.41
N ASN A 32 1.52 0.14 -1.18
CA ASN A 32 2.32 -1.08 -1.18
C ASN A 32 3.67 -0.95 -1.90
N ASP A 33 3.81 0.03 -2.80
CA ASP A 33 5.07 0.34 -3.48
C ASP A 33 5.94 1.36 -2.70
N ALA A 34 5.33 2.19 -1.85
CA ALA A 34 6.05 3.20 -1.09
C ALA A 34 6.90 2.62 0.07
N PRO A 35 8.09 3.16 0.36
CA PRO A 35 8.87 2.83 1.55
C PRO A 35 8.14 3.11 2.86
N HIS A 36 8.20 2.16 3.80
CA HIS A 36 7.55 2.29 5.10
C HIS A 36 8.56 2.34 6.25
N GLN A 37 8.38 3.32 7.15
CA GLN A 37 9.08 3.31 8.44
C GLN A 37 8.62 2.09 9.25
N GLY A 38 9.57 1.21 9.59
CA GLY A 38 9.32 -0.07 10.28
C GLY A 38 9.49 -1.32 9.42
N LEU A 39 9.71 -1.18 8.11
CA LEU A 39 10.14 -2.26 7.21
C LEU A 39 11.59 -2.09 6.75
N ASP A 40 12.45 -1.55 7.61
CA ASP A 40 13.84 -1.20 7.25
C ASP A 40 13.95 -0.31 5.99
N GLY A 41 12.94 0.53 5.76
CA GLY A 41 12.86 1.38 4.58
C GLY A 41 12.39 0.67 3.30
N LEU A 42 11.95 -0.59 3.40
CA LEU A 42 11.34 -1.32 2.30
C LEU A 42 9.86 -0.96 2.15
N SER A 43 9.35 -1.17 0.94
CA SER A 43 7.91 -1.18 0.71
C SER A 43 7.30 -2.51 1.17
N PRO A 44 5.99 -2.55 1.48
CA PRO A 44 5.28 -3.79 1.78
C PRO A 44 5.46 -4.87 0.72
N ASP A 45 5.40 -4.50 -0.57
CA ASP A 45 5.59 -5.45 -1.67
C ASP A 45 7.02 -5.98 -1.72
N GLU A 46 8.02 -5.12 -1.53
CA GLU A 46 9.42 -5.53 -1.53
C GLU A 46 9.73 -6.43 -0.34
N TYR A 47 9.19 -6.11 0.84
CA TYR A 47 9.31 -6.95 2.02
C TYR A 47 8.67 -8.32 1.80
N GLY A 48 7.47 -8.38 1.22
CA GLY A 48 6.78 -9.63 0.89
C GLY A 48 7.56 -10.48 -0.11
N ARG A 49 8.10 -9.88 -1.17
CA ARG A 49 8.97 -10.57 -2.14
C ARG A 49 10.18 -11.19 -1.46
N ARG A 50 10.85 -10.46 -0.59
CA ARG A 50 12.03 -10.95 0.14
C ARG A 50 11.70 -12.10 1.07
N LEU A 51 10.58 -12.03 1.80
CA LEU A 51 10.12 -13.14 2.63
C LEU A 51 9.88 -14.41 1.81
N MET A 52 9.23 -14.31 0.65
CA MET A 52 8.98 -15.46 -0.22
C MET A 52 10.29 -16.08 -0.77
N CYS A 53 11.28 -15.25 -1.12
CA CYS A 53 12.59 -15.74 -1.53
C CYS A 53 13.31 -16.49 -0.39
N VAL A 54 13.24 -15.99 0.84
CA VAL A 54 13.87 -16.62 2.02
C VAL A 54 13.20 -17.95 2.40
N VAL A 55 11.90 -18.11 2.15
CA VAL A 55 11.16 -19.35 2.44
C VAL A 55 11.43 -20.47 1.42
N SER A 56 12.05 -20.16 0.28
CA SER A 56 12.30 -21.11 -0.80
C SER A 56 13.70 -21.76 -0.78
N ASP A 57 14.51 -21.50 0.25
CA ASP A 57 15.86 -22.08 0.46
C ASP A 57 15.89 -23.16 1.56
#